data_AF-A0A2X0SK66-F1
#
_entry.id   AF-A0A2X0SK66-F1
#
_cell.length_a   1.000
_cell.length_b   1.000
_cell.length_c   1.000
_cell.angle_alpha   90.00
_cell.angle_beta   90.00
_cell.angle_gamma   90.00
#
_symmetry.space_group_name_H-M   'P 1'
#
loop_
_entity.id
_entity.type
_entity.pdbx_description
1 polymer ?
#
loop_
_entity_poly.entity_id
_entity_poly.type
_entity_poly.pdbx_seq_one_letter_code
_entity_poly.pdbx_strand_id
1 'polypeptide(L)'
;MSNQFKKAVIDDVTSTNLDSGLQAVLLDCFEYAMKTLAVTLVHEAVFHTTDFVTVEKRGGAGFALKLRRSVPGSRESWQGEFTNSTQRLEVMGHLE
;
A
#
# COMPACT_ATOMS: atom_id res chain seq x y z
N MET A 1 -19.32 -7.53 8.48
CA MET A 1 -19.14 -7.18 7.07
C MET A 1 -17.67 -7.38 6.71
N SER A 2 -17.37 -8.05 5.61
CA SER A 2 -15.98 -8.24 5.18
C SER A 2 -15.47 -6.98 4.50
N ASN A 3 -14.36 -6.44 5.01
CA ASN A 3 -13.70 -5.25 4.46
C ASN A 3 -13.19 -5.44 3.01
N GLN A 4 -13.15 -6.69 2.50
CA GLN A 4 -12.83 -6.98 1.09
C GLN A 4 -13.82 -6.37 0.09
N PHE A 5 -15.04 -6.03 0.52
CA PHE A 5 -16.05 -5.38 -0.31
C PHE A 5 -16.05 -3.85 -0.17
N LYS A 6 -15.24 -3.32 0.76
CA LYS A 6 -15.08 -1.87 0.92
C LYS A 6 -14.22 -1.30 -0.20
N LYS A 7 -14.53 -0.08 -0.58
CA LYS A 7 -13.76 0.64 -1.58
C LYS A 7 -12.51 1.20 -0.88
N ALA A 8 -11.36 0.91 -1.46
CA ALA A 8 -10.13 1.60 -1.08
C ALA A 8 -10.13 2.96 -1.79
N VAL A 9 -10.04 4.03 -1.01
CA VAL A 9 -9.91 5.38 -1.51
C VAL A 9 -8.52 5.88 -1.16
N ILE A 10 -7.82 6.40 -2.17
CA ILE A 10 -6.50 7.02 -2.00
C ILE A 10 -6.74 8.50 -1.72
N ASP A 11 -6.29 8.95 -0.55
CA ASP A 11 -6.44 10.34 -0.08
C ASP A 11 -5.29 11.22 -0.57
N ASP A 12 -4.06 10.70 -0.49
CA ASP A 12 -2.85 11.44 -0.83
C ASP A 12 -1.75 10.52 -1.34
N VAL A 13 -0.92 11.02 -2.27
CA VAL A 13 0.21 10.29 -2.85
C VAL A 13 1.40 11.24 -3.01
N THR A 14 2.53 10.88 -2.42
CA THR A 14 3.81 11.56 -2.60
C THR A 14 4.82 10.58 -3.18
N SER A 15 5.32 10.86 -4.39
CA SER A 15 6.31 10.02 -5.08
C SER A 15 7.65 10.73 -5.23
N THR A 16 8.74 9.98 -5.07
CA THR A 16 10.12 10.47 -5.23
C THR A 16 10.89 9.50 -6.12
N ASN A 17 11.44 10.01 -7.23
CA ASN A 17 12.19 9.26 -8.24
C ASN A 17 11.43 8.05 -8.82
N LEU A 18 10.10 8.13 -8.95
CA LEU A 18 9.25 7.07 -9.49
C LEU A 18 8.67 7.45 -10.85
N ASP A 19 8.67 6.48 -11.76
CA ASP A 19 7.93 6.57 -13.02
C ASP A 19 6.42 6.41 -12.78
N SER A 20 5.59 7.04 -13.61
CA SER A 20 4.13 7.01 -13.47
C SER A 20 3.52 5.61 -13.65
N GLY A 21 4.11 4.77 -14.51
CA GLY A 21 3.69 3.38 -14.68
C GLY A 21 3.99 2.54 -13.45
N LEU A 22 5.18 2.71 -12.87
CA LEU A 22 5.58 2.03 -11.64
C LEU A 22 4.73 2.50 -10.44
N GLN A 23 4.46 3.80 -10.35
CA GLN A 23 3.57 4.35 -9.33
C GLN A 23 2.18 3.71 -9.37
N ALA A 24 1.57 3.54 -10.56
CA ALA A 24 0.27 2.88 -10.69
C ALA A 24 0.28 1.43 -10.17
N VAL A 25 1.35 0.68 -10.46
CA VAL A 25 1.51 -0.70 -9.98
C VAL A 25 1.62 -0.77 -8.45
N LEU A 26 2.34 0.16 -7.83
CA LEU A 26 2.48 0.22 -6.37
C LEU A 26 1.18 0.68 -5.70
N LEU A 27 0.39 1.55 -6.33
CA LEU A 27 -0.94 1.94 -5.85
C LEU A 27 -1.93 0.76 -5.88
N ASP A 28 -1.95 -0.01 -6.98
CA ASP A 28 -2.73 -1.25 -7.05
C ASP A 28 -2.34 -2.23 -5.92
N CYS A 29 -1.03 -2.35 -5.63
CA CYS A 29 -0.53 -3.16 -4.52
C CYS A 29 -1.04 -2.67 -3.17
N PHE A 30 -1.01 -1.37 -2.93
CA PHE A 30 -1.46 -0.76 -1.69
C PHE A 30 -2.96 -0.99 -1.47
N GLU A 31 -3.78 -0.79 -2.50
CA GLU A 31 -5.22 -1.06 -2.44
C GLU A 31 -5.50 -2.52 -2.08
N TYR A 32 -4.81 -3.45 -2.72
CA TYR A 32 -4.95 -4.87 -2.43
C TYR A 32 -4.55 -5.18 -0.99
N ALA A 33 -3.42 -4.66 -0.53
CA ALA A 33 -2.95 -4.83 0.84
C ALA A 33 -3.92 -4.23 1.87
N MET A 34 -4.53 -3.08 1.60
CA MET A 34 -5.56 -2.50 2.47
C MET A 34 -6.80 -3.38 2.58
N LYS A 35 -7.32 -3.87 1.44
CA LYS A 35 -8.54 -4.69 1.39
C LYS A 35 -8.37 -6.06 2.05
N THR A 36 -7.15 -6.62 2.00
CA THR A 36 -6.90 -8.03 2.38
C THR A 36 -6.03 -8.21 3.62
N LEU A 37 -4.96 -7.43 3.77
CA LEU A 37 -3.96 -7.59 4.84
C LEU A 37 -4.21 -6.63 5.99
N ALA A 38 -4.53 -5.37 5.71
CA ALA A 38 -4.69 -4.35 6.74
C ALA A 38 -5.77 -4.69 7.78
N VAL A 39 -6.77 -5.46 7.36
CA VAL A 39 -7.88 -5.92 8.21
C VAL A 39 -7.42 -6.83 9.36
N THR A 40 -6.27 -7.49 9.23
CA THR A 40 -5.68 -8.36 10.26
C THR A 40 -4.61 -7.65 11.09
N LEU A 41 -4.16 -6.47 10.66
CA LEU A 41 -3.07 -5.74 11.31
C LEU A 41 -3.57 -4.94 12.52
N VAL A 42 -2.85 -5.08 13.63
CA VAL A 42 -3.12 -4.34 14.87
C VAL A 42 -2.53 -2.92 14.80
N HIS A 43 -1.31 -2.77 14.26
CA HIS A 43 -0.61 -1.48 14.20
C HIS A 43 0.18 -1.27 12.91
N GLU A 44 1.14 -2.15 12.62
CA GLU A 44 2.09 -2.00 11.51
C GLU A 44 2.56 -3.37 11.04
N ALA A 45 2.85 -3.50 9.74
CA ALA A 45 3.59 -4.60 9.17
C ALA A 45 4.44 -4.15 7.98
N VAL A 46 5.46 -4.94 7.66
CA VAL A 46 6.33 -4.75 6.50
C VAL A 46 6.23 -5.98 5.61
N PHE A 47 6.06 -5.76 4.32
CA PHE A 47 5.93 -6.78 3.28
C PHE A 47 6.94 -6.49 2.17
N HIS A 48 7.41 -7.51 1.45
CA HIS A 48 8.19 -7.29 0.24
C HIS A 48 7.26 -7.33 -0.97
N THR A 49 7.47 -6.47 -1.97
CA THR A 49 6.62 -6.48 -3.17
C THR A 49 6.77 -7.76 -4.00
N THR A 50 7.83 -8.54 -3.76
CA THR A 50 8.01 -9.91 -4.27
C THR A 50 6.99 -10.89 -3.72
N ASP A 51 6.37 -10.62 -2.56
CA ASP A 51 5.28 -11.43 -2.02
C ASP A 51 3.98 -11.28 -2.84
N PHE A 52 3.91 -10.26 -3.70
CA PHE A 52 2.76 -9.96 -4.55
C PHE A 52 3.06 -10.31 -6.01
N VAL A 53 2.70 -11.53 -6.43
CA VAL A 53 2.97 -12.08 -7.78
C VAL A 53 2.58 -11.12 -8.92
N THR A 54 1.47 -10.39 -8.78
CA THR A 54 1.01 -9.44 -9.80
C THR A 54 1.88 -8.19 -9.89
N VAL A 55 2.42 -7.74 -8.75
CA VAL A 55 3.28 -6.55 -8.64
C VAL A 55 4.66 -6.87 -9.21
N GLU A 56 5.20 -8.04 -8.86
CA GLU A 56 6.46 -8.54 -9.40
C GLU A 56 6.42 -8.62 -10.94
N LYS A 57 5.36 -9.22 -11.51
CA LYS A 57 5.20 -9.33 -12.97
C LYS A 57 5.08 -8.00 -13.71
N ARG A 58 4.67 -6.93 -13.02
CA ARG A 58 4.50 -5.59 -13.59
C ARG A 58 5.71 -4.68 -13.36
N GLY A 59 6.84 -5.22 -12.91
CA GLY A 59 8.08 -4.47 -12.69
C GLY A 59 8.12 -3.72 -11.36
N GLY A 60 7.18 -3.98 -10.45
CA GLY A 60 7.17 -3.43 -9.09
C GLY A 60 8.01 -4.22 -8.08
N ALA A 61 8.85 -5.15 -8.54
CA ALA A 61 9.71 -5.96 -7.67
C ALA A 61 10.81 -5.09 -7.02
N GLY A 62 11.23 -5.47 -5.80
CA GLY A 62 12.35 -4.82 -5.10
C GLY A 62 11.98 -3.67 -4.18
N PHE A 63 10.68 -3.46 -3.90
CA PHE A 63 10.24 -2.51 -2.89
C PHE A 63 9.88 -3.25 -1.59
N ALA A 64 10.13 -2.60 -0.46
CA ALA A 64 9.51 -2.95 0.81
C ALA A 64 8.28 -2.06 1.01
N LEU A 65 7.10 -2.67 1.20
CA LEU A 65 5.87 -2.01 1.60
C LEU A 65 5.77 -2.03 3.13
N LYS A 66 5.90 -0.86 3.73
CA LYS A 66 5.56 -0.63 5.13
C LYS A 66 4.13 -0.13 5.23
N LEU A 67 3.25 -0.88 5.89
CA LEU A 67 1.83 -0.58 6.04
C LEU A 67 1.50 -0.35 7.51
N ARG A 68 0.97 0.83 7.86
CA ARG A 68 0.61 1.20 9.24
C ARG A 68 -0.71 1.94 9.31
N ARG A 69 -1.36 1.93 10.48
CA ARG A 69 -2.54 2.78 10.69
C ARG A 69 -2.17 4.25 10.74
N SER A 70 -2.93 5.08 10.03
CA SER A 70 -2.67 6.52 9.92
C SER A 70 -3.18 7.29 11.14
N VAL A 71 -4.38 6.94 11.64
CA VAL A 71 -5.03 7.63 12.77
C VAL A 71 -5.25 6.68 13.95
N PRO A 72 -4.86 7.05 15.18
CA PRO A 72 -5.18 6.29 16.38
C PRO A 72 -6.69 6.11 16.52
N GLY A 73 -7.18 4.86 16.49
CA GLY A 73 -8.60 4.54 16.64
C GLY A 73 -9.39 4.39 15.33
N SER A 74 -8.89 4.90 14.20
CA SER A 74 -9.48 4.60 12.89
C SER A 74 -9.01 3.22 12.43
N ARG A 75 -9.96 2.31 12.18
CA ARG A 75 -9.68 0.99 11.58
C ARG A 75 -9.63 1.04 10.06
N GLU A 76 -10.01 2.18 9.49
CA GLU A 76 -10.26 2.35 8.07
C GLU A 76 -9.14 3.12 7.39
N SER A 77 -8.38 3.95 8.10
CA SER A 77 -7.33 4.79 7.54
C SER A 77 -5.93 4.18 7.70
N TRP A 78 -5.22 4.04 6.58
CA TRP A 78 -3.92 3.38 6.47
C TRP A 78 -2.92 4.25 5.72
N GLN A 79 -1.66 4.13 6.11
CA GLN A 79 -0.53 4.73 5.44
C GLN A 79 0.38 3.61 4.91
N GLY A 80 0.68 3.67 3.63
CA GLY A 80 1.63 2.80 2.94
C GLY A 80 2.88 3.59 2.57
N GLU A 81 4.05 3.01 2.82
CA GLU A 81 5.32 3.53 2.37
C GLU A 81 6.04 2.43 1.60
N PHE A 82 6.29 2.66 0.31
CA PHE A 82 7.13 1.82 -0.52
C PHE A 82 8.52 2.42 -0.56
N THR A 83 9.53 1.64 -0.19
CA THR A 83 10.93 2.04 -0.27
C THR A 83 11.74 1.05 -1.08
N ASN A 84 12.60 1.59 -1.94
CA ASN A 84 13.72 0.90 -2.58
C ASN A 84 14.96 1.79 -2.41
N SER A 85 16.14 1.27 -2.71
CA SER A 85 17.46 1.94 -2.64
C SER A 85 17.47 3.42 -3.03
N THR A 86 16.74 3.85 -4.07
CA THR A 86 16.71 5.25 -4.54
C THR A 86 15.31 5.85 -4.74
N GLN A 87 14.26 5.03 -4.58
CA GLN A 87 12.88 5.38 -4.92
C GLN A 87 11.98 5.25 -3.70
N ARG A 88 11.01 6.16 -3.56
CA ARG A 88 10.06 6.15 -2.45
C ARG A 88 8.67 6.57 -2.91
N LEU A 89 7.65 5.85 -2.45
CA LEU A 89 6.24 6.21 -2.59
C LEU A 89 5.60 6.24 -1.21
N GLU A 90 4.99 7.35 -0.85
CA GLU A 90 4.14 7.47 0.33
C GLU A 90 2.70 7.61 -0.13
N VAL A 91 1.82 6.81 0.47
CA VAL A 91 0.40 6.74 0.12
C VAL A 91 -0.42 6.77 1.40
N MET A 92 -1.47 7.58 1.42
CA MET A 92 -2.50 7.54 2.44
C MET A 92 -3.81 7.14 1.80
N GLY A 93 -4.57 6.27 2.46
CA GLY A 93 -5.87 5.88 2.00
C GLY A 93 -6.77 5.38 3.12
N HIS A 94 -8.05 5.24 2.81
CA HIS A 94 -9.02 4.66 3.71
C HIS A 94 -9.97 3.67 3.01
N LEU A 95 -10.64 2.87 3.83
CA LEU A 95 -11.70 1.95 3.40
C LEU A 95 -13.07 2.55 3.71
N GLU A 96 -13.91 2.76 2.69
CA GLU A 96 -15.33 3.13 2.80
C GLU A 96 -16.28 1.99 2.41
#